data_AF-A0A4Q1ZXY5-F1
#
_entry.id   AF-A0A4Q1ZXY5-F1
#
_cell.length_a   1.000
_cell.length_b   1.000
_cell.length_c   1.000
_cell.angle_alpha   90.00
_cell.angle_beta   90.00
_cell.angle_gamma   90.00
#
_symmetry.space_group_name_H-M   'P 1'
#
loop_
_entity.id
_entity.type
_entity.pdbx_description
1 polymer ?
#
loop_
_entity_poly.entity_id
_entity_poly.type
_entity_poly.pdbx_seq_one_letter_code
_entity_poly.pdbx_strand_id
1 'polypeptide(L)'
;MIKPTLALFDEDEKTVDIAISTKGLTVGKTYRLNRYSFTGNWNKKEGFEPSVVGQVTVKDETMWYVDEKLDRAKNYYYDFAELDEELRLIQSEPVLPIDGEAVMQNTSARKAIALAIDKEFITADILGNGSIAVDYFVPKGLVYDNKRDFRAVYFAGWLHYNPKLASDYWEKAKEELGFTNVRLVFKTYDSESSKKISEHIKSNLEAALSGLEVELKQMPFKSYGRDNDEGPIHMEFAGWGPDYPDAMTFLDMWVTGGGHNTSGYSDELYDQTIESAKFGELTKDTVKRTQTLQELERKLIEEDAVIVPLYQRGGMELVKPYVHGIQTHAFGADHTYKRAVTKEDEDGKRILNLVTGHDIPSMDTNKATNDVSFEVMGNVLEGLFTFGEYDELEYGLAKSYHKSEDGLTYVFDLRENARWSNGAQVTANDFVYSWRRLADPKTGSQYQFMVETAALKNFEGVMKGTLETSELGVVALDDYTLEVTLEHPIPYFEKLMTFPNFYPVNQAFVEAVGDDFGTSMETTLYNGPFVLTEWNMAKGYAISKNENYWDSDHVSLDGVTFKQITDAEEGVKLYKEGEIDKTGLSSELINEYRDHPELKQRLRTAVFYLILNQ
;
A
#
# COMPACT_ATOMS: atom_id res chain seq x y z
N MET A 1 -9.82 -35.83 -41.89
CA MET A 1 -11.28 -35.77 -41.64
C MET A 1 -11.60 -36.38 -40.29
N ILE A 2 -11.95 -35.55 -39.31
CA ILE A 2 -12.70 -36.01 -38.12
C ILE A 2 -14.15 -35.64 -38.43
N LYS A 3 -15.02 -36.64 -38.60
CA LYS A 3 -16.47 -36.40 -38.74
C LYS A 3 -17.09 -36.35 -37.34
N PRO A 4 -17.93 -35.36 -37.00
CA PRO A 4 -18.73 -35.42 -35.78
C PRO A 4 -19.60 -36.68 -35.85
N THR A 5 -19.56 -37.52 -34.82
CA THR A 5 -20.14 -38.86 -34.88
C THR A 5 -21.52 -38.95 -34.20
N LEU A 6 -21.92 -37.95 -33.41
CA LEU A 6 -23.27 -37.90 -32.84
C LEU A 6 -23.65 -36.48 -32.40
N ALA A 7 -24.85 -36.04 -32.80
CA ALA A 7 -25.54 -34.90 -32.22
C ALA A 7 -26.86 -35.40 -31.61
N LEU A 8 -27.07 -35.16 -30.32
CA LEU A 8 -28.32 -35.45 -29.62
C LEU A 8 -29.03 -34.14 -29.33
N PHE A 9 -30.30 -34.03 -29.73
CA PHE A 9 -31.14 -32.88 -29.47
C PHE A 9 -32.15 -33.22 -28.37
N ASP A 10 -32.17 -32.39 -27.32
CA ASP A 10 -33.19 -32.43 -26.28
C ASP A 10 -34.20 -31.30 -26.53
N GLU A 11 -35.41 -31.70 -26.91
CA GLU A 11 -36.48 -30.79 -27.28
C GLU A 11 -37.12 -30.10 -26.06
N ASP A 12 -37.08 -30.73 -24.88
CA ASP A 12 -37.66 -30.18 -23.65
C ASP A 12 -36.72 -29.15 -23.01
N GLU A 13 -35.40 -29.35 -23.10
CA GLU A 13 -34.38 -28.43 -22.54
C GLU A 13 -33.79 -27.42 -23.54
N LYS A 14 -34.13 -27.53 -24.83
CA LYS A 14 -33.61 -26.71 -25.94
C LYS A 14 -32.07 -26.72 -26.04
N THR A 15 -31.49 -27.90 -25.90
CA THR A 15 -30.03 -28.10 -25.96
C THR A 15 -29.64 -29.08 -27.07
N VAL A 16 -28.43 -28.90 -27.61
CA VAL A 16 -27.79 -29.87 -28.50
C VAL A 16 -26.44 -30.26 -27.91
N ASP A 17 -26.23 -31.56 -27.77
CA ASP A 17 -24.95 -32.14 -27.38
C ASP A 17 -24.20 -32.64 -28.60
N ILE A 18 -23.01 -32.11 -28.81
CA ILE A 18 -22.12 -32.54 -29.91
C ILE A 18 -20.92 -33.24 -29.29
N ALA A 19 -20.72 -34.50 -29.66
CA ALA A 19 -19.57 -35.29 -29.23
C ALA A 19 -18.66 -35.62 -30.42
N ILE A 20 -17.36 -35.41 -30.22
CA ILE A 20 -16.33 -35.80 -31.18
C ILE A 20 -15.46 -36.87 -30.52
N SER A 21 -15.36 -38.04 -31.17
CA SER A 21 -14.56 -39.16 -30.67
C SER A 21 -13.39 -39.42 -31.61
N THR A 22 -12.16 -39.39 -31.06
CA THR A 22 -10.99 -39.94 -31.76
C THR A 22 -10.08 -40.66 -30.76
N LYS A 23 -9.56 -41.83 -31.18
CA LYS A 23 -8.56 -42.68 -30.49
C LYS A 23 -8.47 -42.50 -28.95
N GLY A 24 -9.55 -42.82 -28.24
CA GLY A 24 -9.53 -42.99 -26.78
C GLY A 24 -9.94 -41.78 -25.94
N LEU A 25 -10.24 -40.61 -26.54
CA LEU A 25 -10.82 -39.46 -25.83
C LEU A 25 -12.18 -39.09 -26.45
N THR A 26 -13.17 -38.86 -25.58
CA THR A 26 -14.46 -38.29 -25.97
C THR A 26 -14.54 -36.91 -25.34
N VAL A 27 -14.62 -35.86 -26.17
CA VAL A 27 -14.90 -34.50 -25.71
C VAL A 27 -16.30 -34.14 -26.19
N GLY A 28 -17.19 -33.84 -25.23
CA GLY A 28 -18.56 -33.41 -25.49
C GLY A 28 -18.75 -31.97 -25.03
N LYS A 29 -19.54 -31.19 -25.77
CA LYS A 29 -19.93 -29.84 -25.38
C LYS A 29 -21.42 -29.62 -25.64
N THR A 30 -22.11 -29.14 -24.61
CA THR A 30 -23.55 -28.84 -24.62
C THR A 30 -23.77 -27.38 -25.00
N TYR A 31 -24.65 -27.15 -25.95
CA TYR A 31 -25.03 -25.79 -26.38
C TYR A 31 -26.51 -25.54 -26.15
N ARG A 32 -26.84 -24.38 -25.58
CA ARG A 32 -28.23 -23.89 -25.42
C ARG A 32 -28.63 -23.05 -26.63
N LEU A 33 -29.79 -23.35 -27.22
CA LEU A 33 -30.24 -22.69 -28.44
C LEU A 33 -31.13 -21.48 -28.15
N ASN A 34 -30.83 -20.34 -28.78
CA ASN A 34 -31.59 -19.09 -28.64
C ASN A 34 -32.78 -18.96 -29.62
N ARG A 35 -32.77 -19.67 -30.76
CA ARG A 35 -33.88 -19.72 -31.74
C ARG A 35 -33.74 -20.96 -32.63
N TYR A 36 -34.87 -21.56 -33.02
CA TYR A 36 -34.93 -22.59 -34.06
C TYR A 36 -36.17 -22.39 -34.95
N SER A 37 -36.10 -22.81 -36.21
CA SER A 37 -37.24 -22.86 -37.14
C SER A 37 -37.16 -24.12 -37.99
N PHE A 38 -38.31 -24.70 -38.31
CA PHE A 38 -38.44 -25.83 -39.22
C PHE A 38 -39.13 -25.36 -40.50
N THR A 39 -38.59 -25.71 -41.66
CA THR A 39 -39.24 -25.48 -42.95
C THR A 39 -39.33 -26.80 -43.73
N GLY A 40 -40.47 -27.04 -44.38
CA GLY A 40 -40.69 -28.23 -45.22
C GLY A 40 -41.74 -27.95 -46.29
N ASN A 41 -41.55 -28.50 -47.49
CA ASN A 41 -42.49 -28.37 -48.61
C ASN A 41 -43.43 -29.58 -48.68
N TRP A 42 -44.73 -29.33 -48.86
CA TRP A 42 -45.76 -30.36 -48.87
C TRP A 42 -46.01 -30.92 -50.28
N ASN A 43 -45.76 -32.22 -50.49
CA ASN A 43 -46.07 -32.94 -51.75
C ASN A 43 -47.32 -33.82 -51.56
N LYS A 44 -48.32 -33.66 -52.43
CA LYS A 44 -49.64 -34.32 -52.33
C LYS A 44 -49.68 -35.82 -52.66
N LYS A 45 -48.58 -36.45 -53.11
CA LYS A 45 -48.60 -37.87 -53.51
C LYS A 45 -47.85 -38.85 -52.60
N GLU A 46 -46.92 -38.39 -51.75
CA GLU A 46 -46.04 -39.30 -50.98
C GLU A 46 -45.97 -39.00 -49.48
N GLY A 47 -46.74 -38.04 -48.97
CA GLY A 47 -46.64 -37.63 -47.56
C GLY A 47 -45.43 -36.73 -47.30
N PHE A 48 -45.23 -36.34 -46.05
CA PHE A 48 -44.17 -35.41 -45.65
C PHE A 48 -42.80 -36.08 -45.80
N GLU A 49 -41.97 -35.62 -46.73
CA GLU A 49 -40.54 -35.94 -46.76
C GLU A 49 -39.77 -34.89 -45.93
N PRO A 50 -39.25 -35.26 -44.74
CA PRO A 50 -38.36 -34.37 -44.02
C PRO A 50 -36.99 -34.40 -44.70
N SER A 51 -36.65 -33.33 -45.42
CA SER A 51 -35.25 -32.95 -45.61
C SER A 51 -34.91 -31.98 -44.48
N VAL A 52 -34.38 -32.51 -43.38
CA VAL A 52 -33.93 -31.67 -42.27
C VAL A 52 -32.62 -31.01 -42.70
N VAL A 53 -32.73 -29.74 -43.08
CA VAL A 53 -31.61 -28.81 -43.12
C VAL A 53 -31.84 -27.85 -41.97
N GLY A 54 -31.17 -28.09 -40.85
CA GLY A 54 -31.22 -27.19 -39.71
C GLY A 54 -30.22 -26.05 -39.89
N GLN A 55 -30.66 -24.82 -39.68
CA GLN A 55 -29.77 -23.66 -39.56
C GLN A 55 -29.44 -23.46 -38.09
N VAL A 56 -28.15 -23.53 -37.74
CA VAL A 56 -27.68 -23.20 -36.39
C VAL A 56 -26.75 -22.00 -36.51
N THR A 57 -27.08 -20.93 -35.79
CA THR A 57 -26.23 -19.73 -35.69
C THR A 57 -25.62 -19.67 -34.30
N VAL A 58 -24.29 -19.72 -34.23
CA VAL A 58 -23.52 -19.54 -33.00
C VAL A 58 -22.55 -18.39 -33.23
N LYS A 59 -22.66 -17.32 -32.44
CA LYS A 59 -21.79 -16.13 -32.53
C LYS A 59 -21.55 -15.66 -33.97
N ASP A 60 -22.64 -15.43 -34.69
CA ASP A 60 -22.67 -14.87 -36.05
C ASP A 60 -22.12 -15.74 -37.19
N GLU A 61 -21.70 -16.99 -36.92
CA GLU A 61 -21.43 -17.98 -37.96
C GLU A 61 -22.62 -18.93 -38.16
N THR A 62 -22.99 -19.13 -39.43
CA THR A 62 -24.11 -20.00 -39.81
C THR A 62 -23.58 -21.36 -40.24
N MET A 63 -23.90 -22.40 -39.46
CA MET A 63 -23.60 -23.78 -39.80
C MET A 63 -24.85 -24.49 -40.33
N TRP A 64 -24.63 -25.26 -41.39
CA TRP A 64 -25.63 -26.15 -41.97
C TRP A 64 -25.29 -27.58 -41.55
N TYR A 65 -26.28 -28.32 -41.06
CA TYR A 65 -26.12 -29.75 -40.86
C TYR A 65 -27.24 -30.53 -41.57
N VAL A 66 -26.90 -31.75 -41.96
CA VAL A 66 -27.81 -32.75 -42.53
C VAL A 66 -27.79 -33.93 -41.57
N ASP A 67 -28.97 -34.37 -41.12
CA ASP A 67 -29.09 -35.59 -40.31
C ASP A 67 -28.72 -36.81 -41.18
N GLU A 68 -27.64 -37.50 -40.82
CA GLU A 68 -27.08 -38.64 -41.56
C GLU A 68 -27.83 -39.96 -41.30
N LYS A 69 -29.11 -39.93 -40.90
CA LYS A 69 -30.01 -41.10 -41.01
C LYS A 69 -30.68 -41.19 -42.37
N LEU A 70 -29.89 -41.20 -43.45
CA LEU A 70 -30.35 -41.61 -44.79
C LEU A 70 -29.25 -42.42 -45.48
N ASP A 71 -29.45 -43.73 -45.45
CA ASP A 71 -28.65 -44.71 -46.15
C ASP A 71 -28.64 -44.42 -47.66
N ARG A 72 -27.44 -44.41 -48.27
CA ARG A 72 -27.10 -44.29 -49.70
C ARG A 72 -26.98 -42.88 -50.31
N ALA A 73 -25.73 -42.42 -50.49
CA ALA A 73 -25.35 -41.62 -51.67
C ALA A 73 -23.88 -41.83 -52.06
N LYS A 74 -23.64 -41.89 -53.37
CA LYS A 74 -22.41 -42.29 -54.07
C LYS A 74 -21.39 -41.15 -54.19
N ASN A 75 -20.10 -41.53 -54.13
CA ASN A 75 -18.89 -40.95 -54.73
C ASN A 75 -18.93 -39.50 -55.27
N TYR A 76 -18.17 -38.62 -54.63
CA TYR A 76 -17.46 -37.52 -55.29
C TYR A 76 -16.01 -37.48 -54.78
N TYR A 77 -15.05 -37.53 -55.71
CA TYR A 77 -13.62 -37.33 -55.47
C TYR A 77 -13.32 -35.83 -55.54
N TYR A 78 -12.66 -35.28 -54.53
CA TYR A 78 -12.02 -33.96 -54.57
C TYR A 78 -10.49 -34.12 -54.58
N ASP A 79 -9.83 -33.24 -55.31
CA ASP A 79 -8.39 -33.19 -55.57
C ASP A 79 -7.59 -32.90 -54.28
N PHE A 80 -6.54 -33.68 -54.01
CA PHE A 80 -5.80 -33.66 -52.75
C PHE A 80 -4.74 -32.55 -52.66
N ALA A 81 -4.52 -31.77 -53.73
CA ALA A 81 -3.45 -30.77 -53.78
C ALA A 81 -3.80 -29.43 -53.11
N GLU A 82 -5.07 -29.02 -53.07
CA GLU A 82 -5.50 -27.77 -52.40
C GLU A 82 -5.68 -27.95 -50.87
N LEU A 83 -5.83 -29.19 -50.40
CA LEU A 83 -6.02 -29.52 -48.98
C LEU A 83 -4.73 -29.41 -48.15
N ASP A 84 -3.55 -29.51 -48.77
CA ASP A 84 -2.26 -29.49 -48.05
C ASP A 84 -1.85 -28.07 -47.63
N GLU A 85 -2.35 -27.04 -48.31
CA GLU A 85 -2.14 -25.63 -47.96
C GLU A 85 -3.10 -25.19 -46.83
N GLU A 86 -4.37 -25.63 -46.88
CA GLU A 86 -5.33 -25.44 -45.78
C GLU A 86 -5.02 -26.29 -44.53
N LEU A 87 -4.48 -27.52 -44.67
CA LEU A 87 -4.06 -28.34 -43.54
C LEU A 87 -2.83 -27.78 -42.80
N ARG A 88 -1.95 -27.05 -43.51
CA ARG A 88 -0.86 -26.29 -42.88
C ARG A 88 -1.38 -25.13 -42.02
N LEU A 89 -2.54 -24.55 -42.37
CA LEU A 89 -3.25 -23.52 -41.61
C LEU A 89 -4.04 -24.08 -40.41
N ILE A 90 -4.40 -25.37 -40.42
CA ILE A 90 -5.14 -26.03 -39.32
C ILE A 90 -4.20 -26.55 -38.20
N GLN A 91 -2.90 -26.74 -38.47
CA GLN A 91 -1.91 -27.05 -37.40
C GLN A 91 -1.49 -25.81 -36.57
N SER A 92 -2.05 -24.64 -36.86
CA SER A 92 -1.83 -23.40 -36.10
C SER A 92 -3.11 -22.91 -35.42
N GLU A 93 -3.95 -23.81 -34.90
CA GLU A 93 -5.02 -23.37 -34.01
C GLU A 93 -4.40 -22.69 -32.77
N PRO A 94 -4.80 -21.46 -32.44
CA PRO A 94 -4.25 -20.74 -31.31
C PRO A 94 -4.56 -21.53 -30.05
N VAL A 95 -3.52 -21.93 -29.32
CA VAL A 95 -3.65 -22.36 -27.93
C VAL A 95 -4.46 -21.27 -27.24
N LEU A 96 -5.69 -21.60 -26.82
CA LEU A 96 -6.55 -20.66 -26.09
C LEU A 96 -5.71 -20.06 -24.96
N PRO A 97 -5.65 -18.72 -24.82
CA PRO A 97 -4.88 -18.12 -23.74
C PRO A 97 -5.37 -18.72 -22.43
N ILE A 98 -4.44 -19.26 -21.66
CA ILE A 98 -4.73 -19.72 -20.30
C ILE A 98 -5.28 -18.54 -19.51
N ASP A 99 -6.13 -18.82 -18.54
CA ASP A 99 -6.56 -17.80 -17.59
C ASP A 99 -5.34 -17.22 -16.86
N GLY A 100 -5.24 -15.89 -16.82
CA GLY A 100 -4.13 -15.23 -16.16
C GLY A 100 -4.10 -15.53 -14.66
N GLU A 101 -5.26 -15.76 -14.03
CA GLU A 101 -5.38 -16.18 -12.63
C GLU A 101 -4.64 -17.51 -12.39
N ALA A 102 -4.83 -18.51 -13.26
CA ALA A 102 -4.12 -19.78 -13.17
C ALA A 102 -2.60 -19.62 -13.31
N VAL A 103 -2.13 -18.66 -14.11
CA VAL A 103 -0.70 -18.33 -14.21
C VAL A 103 -0.22 -17.65 -12.93
N MET A 104 -1.00 -16.74 -12.35
CA MET A 104 -0.63 -16.09 -11.09
C MET A 104 -0.66 -17.01 -9.89
N GLN A 105 -1.42 -18.11 -9.89
CA GLN A 105 -1.33 -19.16 -8.85
C GLN A 105 -0.01 -19.93 -8.89
N ASN A 106 0.67 -19.97 -10.04
CA ASN A 106 1.93 -20.70 -10.19
C ASN A 106 3.13 -19.90 -9.66
N THR A 107 3.81 -20.45 -8.65
CA THR A 107 5.00 -19.84 -8.04
C THR A 107 6.16 -19.65 -9.03
N SER A 108 6.36 -20.56 -10.00
CA SER A 108 7.41 -20.40 -11.02
C SER A 108 7.13 -19.18 -11.90
N ALA A 109 5.88 -18.95 -12.31
CA ALA A 109 5.47 -17.78 -13.07
C ALA A 109 5.71 -16.47 -12.30
N ARG A 110 5.32 -16.42 -11.01
CA ARG A 110 5.55 -15.24 -10.16
C ARG A 110 7.05 -14.93 -9.96
N LYS A 111 7.88 -15.95 -9.75
CA LYS A 111 9.35 -15.78 -9.69
C LYS A 111 9.92 -15.29 -11.01
N ALA A 112 9.41 -15.78 -12.14
CA ALA A 112 9.82 -15.29 -13.45
C ALA A 112 9.54 -13.80 -13.62
N ILE A 113 8.34 -13.34 -13.21
CA ILE A 113 7.98 -11.92 -13.23
C ILE A 113 8.93 -11.09 -12.35
N ALA A 114 9.17 -11.52 -11.11
CA ALA A 114 10.05 -10.80 -10.19
C ALA A 114 11.48 -10.61 -10.72
N LEU A 115 12.04 -11.67 -11.32
CA LEU A 115 13.40 -11.69 -11.86
C LEU A 115 13.55 -10.95 -13.19
N ALA A 116 12.45 -10.66 -13.89
CA ALA A 116 12.47 -10.04 -15.22
C ALA A 116 12.56 -8.51 -15.18
N ILE A 117 12.42 -7.86 -14.01
CA ILE A 117 12.28 -6.41 -13.93
C ILE A 117 13.62 -5.74 -13.60
N ASP A 118 14.11 -4.88 -14.49
CA ASP A 118 15.28 -4.03 -14.24
C ASP A 118 14.89 -2.83 -13.37
N LYS A 119 15.14 -2.97 -12.06
CA LYS A 119 14.80 -1.98 -11.05
C LYS A 119 15.78 -0.81 -11.02
N GLU A 120 17.01 -1.00 -11.47
CA GLU A 120 18.01 0.09 -11.50
C GLU A 120 17.65 1.13 -12.55
N PHE A 121 17.14 0.71 -13.71
CA PHE A 121 16.62 1.65 -14.71
C PHE A 121 15.45 2.48 -14.18
N ILE A 122 14.58 1.89 -13.34
CA ILE A 122 13.49 2.64 -12.67
C ILE A 122 14.08 3.77 -11.82
N THR A 123 15.08 3.49 -11.00
CA THR A 123 15.61 4.49 -10.08
C THR A 123 16.59 5.48 -10.69
N ALA A 124 17.42 5.05 -11.63
CA ALA A 124 18.45 5.88 -12.24
C ALA A 124 17.92 6.72 -13.42
N ASP A 125 17.12 6.12 -14.30
CA ASP A 125 16.73 6.73 -15.57
C ASP A 125 15.30 7.28 -15.57
N ILE A 126 14.36 6.60 -14.89
CA ILE A 126 12.97 7.07 -14.82
C ILE A 126 12.79 8.09 -13.70
N LEU A 127 13.24 7.76 -12.48
CA LEU A 127 13.05 8.62 -11.30
C LEU A 127 14.18 9.63 -11.13
N GLY A 128 15.43 9.17 -11.12
CA GLY A 128 16.62 10.00 -10.92
C GLY A 128 16.66 10.78 -9.60
N ASN A 129 15.73 10.53 -8.67
CA ASN A 129 15.42 11.41 -7.54
C ASN A 129 15.97 10.94 -6.19
N GLY A 130 17.02 10.12 -6.23
CA GLY A 130 17.63 9.56 -5.04
C GLY A 130 16.88 8.36 -4.47
N SER A 131 15.82 7.89 -5.15
CA SER A 131 15.28 6.55 -4.91
C SER A 131 16.32 5.50 -5.23
N ILE A 132 16.26 4.36 -4.54
CA ILE A 132 17.19 3.24 -4.73
C ILE A 132 16.42 1.98 -5.11
N ALA A 133 16.95 1.21 -6.07
CA ALA A 133 16.41 -0.10 -6.40
C ALA A 133 16.51 -1.02 -5.17
N VAL A 134 15.46 -1.79 -4.90
CA VAL A 134 15.43 -2.69 -3.74
C VAL A 134 14.82 -4.04 -4.08
N ASP A 135 15.33 -5.07 -3.43
CA ASP A 135 14.79 -6.42 -3.45
C ASP A 135 14.27 -6.85 -2.05
N TYR A 136 13.97 -5.86 -1.20
CA TYR A 136 13.43 -6.01 0.15
C TYR A 136 12.19 -5.14 0.31
N PHE A 137 11.28 -5.51 1.21
CA PHE A 137 10.01 -4.84 1.40
C PHE A 137 9.99 -3.92 2.64
N VAL A 138 10.54 -4.36 3.77
CA VAL A 138 10.73 -3.51 4.95
C VAL A 138 11.90 -2.55 4.65
N PRO A 139 11.70 -1.22 4.67
CA PRO A 139 12.70 -0.26 4.22
C PRO A 139 13.89 -0.13 5.18
N LYS A 140 15.03 0.29 4.64
CA LYS A 140 16.15 0.80 5.45
C LYS A 140 15.72 2.03 6.23
N GLY A 141 16.21 2.17 7.45
CA GLY A 141 15.99 3.32 8.31
C GLY A 141 14.71 3.29 9.14
N LEU A 142 13.91 2.21 9.06
CA LEU A 142 12.66 2.09 9.83
C LEU A 142 12.87 1.45 11.20
N VAL A 143 13.39 0.22 11.22
CA VAL A 143 13.51 -0.59 12.45
C VAL A 143 14.97 -0.75 12.81
N TYR A 144 15.30 -0.36 14.05
CA TYR A 144 16.61 -0.56 14.65
C TYR A 144 16.48 -1.40 15.92
N ASP A 145 17.30 -2.45 16.01
CA ASP A 145 17.54 -3.21 17.24
C ASP A 145 18.98 -2.96 17.69
N ASN A 146 19.18 -2.41 18.90
CA ASN A 146 20.49 -2.03 19.42
C ASN A 146 21.35 -1.22 18.42
N LYS A 147 20.75 -0.21 17.79
CA LYS A 147 21.36 0.66 16.74
C LYS A 147 21.73 -0.07 15.44
N ARG A 148 21.35 -1.34 15.30
CA ARG A 148 21.52 -2.12 14.07
C ARG A 148 20.19 -2.13 13.30
N ASP A 149 20.26 -1.66 12.06
CA ASP A 149 19.11 -1.66 11.16
C ASP A 149 18.62 -3.09 10.86
N PHE A 150 17.31 -3.27 10.73
CA PHE A 150 16.65 -4.54 10.35
C PHE A 150 17.15 -5.12 9.02
N ARG A 151 17.79 -4.32 8.17
CA ARG A 151 18.41 -4.73 6.90
C ARG A 151 19.86 -5.17 7.03
N ALA A 152 20.47 -5.05 8.20
CA ALA A 152 21.89 -5.39 8.38
C ALA A 152 22.22 -6.89 8.25
N VAL A 153 21.22 -7.76 8.06
CA VAL A 153 21.40 -9.20 7.75
C VAL A 153 21.19 -9.47 6.26
N TYR A 154 20.13 -8.92 5.66
CA TYR A 154 19.75 -9.13 4.25
C TYR A 154 19.66 -7.80 3.49
N PHE A 155 20.78 -7.07 3.39
CA PHE A 155 20.78 -5.69 2.88
C PHE A 155 20.46 -5.57 1.38
N ALA A 156 20.66 -6.65 0.63
CA ALA A 156 20.47 -6.72 -0.81
C ALA A 156 19.09 -7.26 -1.21
N GLY A 157 18.38 -7.98 -0.32
CA GLY A 157 17.08 -8.59 -0.62
C GLY A 157 17.15 -9.90 -1.43
N TRP A 158 16.04 -10.27 -2.10
CA TRP A 158 15.87 -11.54 -2.83
C TRP A 158 15.24 -11.37 -4.22
N LEU A 159 15.48 -12.34 -5.13
CA LEU A 159 15.02 -12.28 -6.53
C LEU A 159 15.49 -11.01 -7.28
N HIS A 160 16.77 -10.70 -7.15
CA HIS A 160 17.42 -9.65 -7.92
C HIS A 160 17.30 -9.89 -9.44
N TYR A 161 17.19 -8.81 -10.21
CA TYR A 161 17.04 -8.84 -11.67
C TYR A 161 17.99 -9.84 -12.34
N ASN A 162 17.40 -10.82 -13.02
CA ASN A 162 18.11 -11.86 -13.77
C ASN A 162 17.19 -12.37 -14.91
N PRO A 163 17.21 -11.74 -16.08
CA PRO A 163 16.28 -12.05 -17.17
C PRO A 163 16.49 -13.46 -17.73
N LYS A 164 17.69 -14.03 -17.59
CA LYS A 164 17.95 -15.41 -18.00
C LYS A 164 17.26 -16.41 -17.08
N LEU A 165 17.41 -16.23 -15.77
CA LEU A 165 16.73 -17.07 -14.79
C LEU A 165 15.20 -16.85 -14.82
N ALA A 166 14.75 -15.63 -15.09
CA ALA A 166 13.35 -15.33 -15.32
C ALA A 166 12.76 -16.18 -16.45
N SER A 167 13.43 -16.20 -17.61
CA SER A 167 13.02 -17.02 -18.75
C SER A 167 12.99 -18.52 -18.40
N ASP A 168 13.96 -19.02 -17.63
CA ASP A 168 13.99 -20.43 -17.22
C ASP A 168 12.80 -20.79 -16.29
N TYR A 169 12.44 -19.93 -15.33
CA TYR A 169 11.25 -20.11 -14.50
C TYR A 169 9.94 -20.00 -15.29
N TRP A 170 9.90 -19.15 -16.32
CA TRP A 170 8.73 -19.00 -17.19
C TRP A 170 8.47 -20.23 -18.04
N GLU A 171 9.52 -20.80 -18.65
CA GLU A 171 9.37 -22.04 -19.41
C GLU A 171 8.94 -23.20 -18.50
N LYS A 172 9.47 -23.25 -17.27
CA LYS A 172 8.97 -24.20 -16.26
C LYS A 172 7.48 -24.01 -15.96
N ALA A 173 7.01 -22.77 -15.80
CA ALA A 173 5.58 -22.50 -15.58
C ALA A 173 4.73 -22.93 -16.79
N LYS A 174 5.21 -22.70 -18.02
CA LYS A 174 4.55 -23.15 -19.25
C LYS A 174 4.46 -24.67 -19.33
N GLU A 175 5.51 -25.38 -18.93
CA GLU A 175 5.50 -26.85 -18.83
C GLU A 175 4.49 -27.34 -17.77
N GLU A 176 4.47 -26.71 -16.59
CA GLU A 176 3.57 -27.07 -15.48
C GLU A 176 2.09 -26.83 -15.80
N LEU A 177 1.78 -25.75 -16.52
CA LEU A 177 0.41 -25.30 -16.79
C LEU A 177 -0.08 -25.63 -18.20
N GLY A 178 0.82 -25.99 -19.13
CA GLY A 178 0.46 -26.38 -20.50
C GLY A 178 0.00 -25.23 -21.40
N PHE A 179 0.57 -24.03 -21.26
CA PHE A 179 0.20 -22.86 -22.08
C PHE A 179 1.34 -22.37 -22.97
N THR A 180 0.98 -21.72 -24.08
CA THR A 180 1.93 -21.06 -24.99
C THR A 180 1.87 -19.54 -24.88
N ASN A 181 0.66 -18.98 -24.76
CA ASN A 181 0.43 -17.55 -24.64
C ASN A 181 -0.49 -17.26 -23.45
N VAL A 182 -0.30 -16.11 -22.83
CA VAL A 182 -1.15 -15.59 -21.76
C VAL A 182 -1.21 -14.08 -21.82
N ARG A 183 -2.36 -13.50 -21.47
CA ARG A 183 -2.49 -12.07 -21.23
C ARG A 183 -2.64 -11.81 -19.74
N LEU A 184 -1.82 -10.90 -19.19
CA LEU A 184 -1.92 -10.44 -17.81
C LEU A 184 -2.30 -8.96 -17.76
N VAL A 185 -3.22 -8.62 -16.88
CA VAL A 185 -3.67 -7.25 -16.64
C VAL A 185 -2.88 -6.65 -15.49
N PHE A 186 -2.21 -5.53 -15.75
CA PHE A 186 -1.42 -4.77 -14.80
C PHE A 186 -2.10 -3.43 -14.47
N LYS A 187 -2.63 -3.34 -13.25
CA LYS A 187 -3.26 -2.14 -12.71
C LYS A 187 -2.22 -1.11 -12.25
N THR A 188 -2.33 0.12 -12.74
CA THR A 188 -1.47 1.26 -12.38
C THR A 188 -2.26 2.56 -12.34
N TYR A 189 -1.65 3.69 -11.95
CA TYR A 189 -2.33 4.98 -11.83
C TYR A 189 -1.73 6.08 -12.71
N ASP A 190 -2.44 7.22 -12.81
CA ASP A 190 -2.31 8.23 -13.85
C ASP A 190 -1.20 9.28 -13.68
N SER A 191 -0.31 9.12 -12.71
CA SER A 191 0.89 9.96 -12.58
C SER A 191 1.90 9.69 -13.68
N GLU A 192 2.68 10.69 -14.06
CA GLU A 192 3.73 10.56 -15.08
C GLU A 192 4.77 9.48 -14.77
N SER A 193 5.28 9.44 -13.54
CA SER A 193 6.25 8.43 -13.13
C SER A 193 5.68 7.01 -13.24
N SER A 194 4.48 6.76 -12.73
CA SER A 194 3.83 5.43 -12.80
C SER A 194 3.56 4.95 -14.23
N LYS A 195 3.26 5.86 -15.17
CA LYS A 195 3.18 5.54 -16.61
C LYS A 195 4.51 4.97 -17.11
N LYS A 196 5.60 5.73 -16.94
CA LYS A 196 6.93 5.34 -17.39
C LYS A 196 7.40 4.04 -16.73
N ILE A 197 7.16 3.88 -15.43
CA ILE A 197 7.51 2.68 -14.67
C ILE A 197 6.72 1.47 -15.20
N SER A 198 5.41 1.60 -15.39
CA SER A 198 4.58 0.48 -15.84
C SER A 198 4.86 0.07 -17.29
N GLU A 199 5.18 1.02 -18.17
CA GLU A 199 5.64 0.76 -19.54
C GLU A 199 6.99 0.02 -19.56
N HIS A 200 7.94 0.43 -18.72
CA HIS A 200 9.23 -0.25 -18.57
C HIS A 200 9.08 -1.69 -18.05
N ILE A 201 8.26 -1.88 -17.02
CA ILE A 201 7.94 -3.22 -16.50
C ILE A 201 7.31 -4.08 -17.60
N LYS A 202 6.28 -3.58 -18.29
CA LYS A 202 5.66 -4.27 -19.43
C LYS A 202 6.71 -4.68 -20.48
N SER A 203 7.58 -3.74 -20.88
CA SER A 203 8.62 -4.01 -21.88
C SER A 203 9.61 -5.08 -21.43
N ASN A 204 10.03 -5.05 -20.16
CA ASN A 204 10.94 -6.04 -19.58
C ASN A 204 10.30 -7.44 -19.53
N LEU A 205 9.05 -7.52 -19.06
CA LEU A 205 8.30 -8.76 -18.97
C LEU A 205 8.08 -9.38 -20.35
N GLU A 206 7.58 -8.61 -21.33
CA GLU A 206 7.33 -9.13 -22.69
C GLU A 206 8.63 -9.51 -23.43
N ALA A 207 9.76 -8.88 -23.10
CA ALA A 207 11.06 -9.24 -23.66
C ALA A 207 11.65 -10.52 -23.06
N ALA A 208 11.46 -10.76 -21.77
CA ALA A 208 12.03 -11.90 -21.06
C ALA A 208 11.14 -13.16 -21.07
N LEU A 209 9.82 -12.97 -21.11
CA LEU A 209 8.82 -14.02 -20.85
C LEU A 209 8.06 -14.34 -22.14
N SER A 210 8.49 -15.39 -22.85
CA SER A 210 7.96 -15.73 -24.17
C SER A 210 6.44 -16.01 -24.14
N GLY A 211 5.68 -15.38 -25.05
CA GLY A 211 4.22 -15.56 -25.15
C GLY A 211 3.39 -14.77 -24.13
N LEU A 212 4.01 -13.93 -23.29
CA LEU A 212 3.30 -13.01 -22.41
C LEU A 212 2.87 -11.75 -23.16
N GLU A 213 1.62 -11.34 -22.99
CA GLU A 213 1.10 -10.01 -23.29
C GLU A 213 0.69 -9.31 -21.98
N VAL A 214 1.16 -8.08 -21.75
CA VAL A 214 0.77 -7.30 -20.57
C VAL A 214 -0.18 -6.17 -20.98
N GLU A 215 -1.39 -6.16 -20.45
CA GLU A 215 -2.36 -5.09 -20.63
C GLU A 215 -2.26 -4.08 -19.46
N LEU A 216 -1.90 -2.83 -19.74
CA LEU A 216 -1.87 -1.78 -18.73
C LEU A 216 -3.27 -1.22 -18.49
N LYS A 217 -3.81 -1.41 -17.28
CA LYS A 217 -5.06 -0.80 -16.81
C LYS A 217 -4.74 0.41 -15.93
N GLN A 218 -4.74 1.59 -16.54
CA GLN A 218 -4.48 2.83 -15.84
C GLN A 218 -5.76 3.44 -15.24
N MET A 219 -5.68 3.89 -13.99
CA MET A 219 -6.80 4.52 -13.29
C MET A 219 -6.41 5.87 -12.67
N PRO A 220 -7.37 6.77 -12.42
CA PRO A 220 -7.11 7.96 -11.62
C PRO A 220 -6.68 7.59 -10.20
N PHE A 221 -5.60 8.19 -9.68
CA PHE A 221 -5.07 7.88 -8.34
C PHE A 221 -6.13 8.02 -7.24
N LYS A 222 -7.00 9.04 -7.33
CA LYS A 222 -8.10 9.28 -6.36
C LYS A 222 -9.10 8.13 -6.25
N SER A 223 -9.15 7.24 -7.24
CA SER A 223 -10.00 6.05 -7.25
C SER A 223 -9.22 4.74 -7.15
N TYR A 224 -7.89 4.77 -7.06
CA TYR A 224 -7.05 3.58 -7.21
C TYR A 224 -7.27 2.53 -6.11
N GLY A 225 -7.36 2.97 -4.86
CA GLY A 225 -7.61 2.10 -3.70
C GLY A 225 -9.09 1.79 -3.43
N ARG A 226 -9.99 1.99 -4.40
CA ARG A 226 -11.40 1.62 -4.26
C ARG A 226 -11.66 0.31 -4.99
N ASP A 227 -12.30 -0.64 -4.32
CA ASP A 227 -12.77 -1.92 -4.89
C ASP A 227 -13.98 -1.73 -5.82
N ASN A 228 -13.76 -0.99 -6.91
CA ASN A 228 -14.74 -0.80 -7.99
C ASN A 228 -14.22 -1.34 -9.32
N ASP A 229 -13.22 -2.22 -9.28
CA ASP A 229 -12.61 -2.77 -10.48
C ASP A 229 -13.54 -3.77 -11.16
N GLU A 230 -13.94 -3.45 -12.40
CA GLU A 230 -14.52 -4.43 -13.30
C GLU A 230 -13.39 -5.25 -13.96
N GLY A 231 -13.41 -6.58 -13.81
CA GLY A 231 -12.50 -7.53 -14.47
C GLY A 231 -11.26 -7.97 -13.66
N PRO A 232 -10.53 -9.00 -14.13
CA PRO A 232 -9.41 -9.59 -13.41
C PRO A 232 -8.19 -8.68 -13.41
N ILE A 233 -7.56 -8.50 -12.23
CA ILE A 233 -6.28 -7.81 -12.05
C ILE A 233 -5.25 -8.85 -11.61
N HIS A 234 -4.16 -8.96 -12.35
CA HIS A 234 -3.12 -9.97 -12.11
C HIS A 234 -1.88 -9.36 -11.45
N MET A 235 -1.60 -8.10 -11.76
CA MET A 235 -0.51 -7.33 -11.18
C MET A 235 -1.03 -5.96 -10.75
N GLU A 236 -0.59 -5.45 -9.59
CA GLU A 236 -0.96 -4.13 -9.08
C GLU A 236 0.29 -3.35 -8.65
N PHE A 237 0.41 -2.07 -9.04
CA PHE A 237 1.49 -1.20 -8.63
C PHE A 237 1.11 -0.47 -7.34
N ALA A 238 1.80 -0.80 -6.24
CA ALA A 238 1.50 -0.28 -4.92
C ALA A 238 2.70 0.42 -4.30
N GLY A 239 2.42 1.23 -3.28
CA GLY A 239 3.43 1.85 -2.44
C GLY A 239 2.96 1.89 -1.00
N TRP A 240 3.87 1.66 -0.06
CA TRP A 240 3.58 1.64 1.36
C TRP A 240 4.66 2.37 2.16
N GLY A 241 4.23 3.09 3.19
CA GLY A 241 5.07 3.69 4.22
C GLY A 241 4.57 3.26 5.60
N PRO A 242 5.40 3.32 6.64
CA PRO A 242 5.07 2.79 7.96
C PRO A 242 4.02 3.64 8.69
N ASP A 243 3.02 2.97 9.26
CA ASP A 243 2.08 3.58 10.21
C ASP A 243 2.67 3.63 11.63
N TYR A 244 3.56 2.69 11.95
CA TYR A 244 4.17 2.54 13.28
C TYR A 244 5.62 1.98 13.17
N PRO A 245 6.47 2.14 14.20
CA PRO A 245 7.93 1.93 14.11
C PRO A 245 8.35 0.47 14.22
N ASP A 246 7.70 -0.41 13.47
CA ASP A 246 7.98 -1.85 13.51
C ASP A 246 7.78 -2.49 12.12
N ALA A 247 8.54 -3.54 11.83
CA ALA A 247 8.48 -4.23 10.53
C ALA A 247 7.10 -4.83 10.24
N MET A 248 6.30 -5.07 11.29
CA MET A 248 4.93 -5.55 11.16
C MET A 248 4.05 -4.64 10.32
N THR A 249 4.29 -3.32 10.28
CA THR A 249 3.50 -2.40 9.44
C THR A 249 3.59 -2.73 7.94
N PHE A 250 4.60 -3.50 7.52
CA PHE A 250 4.71 -4.05 6.16
C PHE A 250 4.26 -5.51 6.10
N LEU A 251 4.61 -6.32 7.11
CA LEU A 251 4.45 -7.78 7.05
C LEU A 251 3.04 -8.24 7.43
N ASP A 252 2.29 -7.49 8.23
CA ASP A 252 0.93 -7.89 8.60
C ASP A 252 -0.12 -7.68 7.50
N MET A 253 0.18 -6.89 6.49
CA MET A 253 -0.71 -6.59 5.37
C MET A 253 -1.13 -7.84 4.58
N TRP A 254 -0.35 -8.93 4.69
CA TRP A 254 -0.48 -10.15 3.88
C TRP A 254 -1.19 -11.28 4.60
N VAL A 255 -1.75 -11.04 5.80
CA VAL A 255 -2.52 -12.09 6.49
C VAL A 255 -3.78 -12.46 5.72
N THR A 256 -4.20 -13.71 5.82
CA THR A 256 -5.42 -14.20 5.17
C THR A 256 -6.62 -13.37 5.62
N GLY A 257 -7.34 -12.79 4.67
CA GLY A 257 -8.53 -11.96 4.93
C GLY A 257 -8.23 -10.58 5.52
N GLY A 258 -6.96 -10.17 5.58
CA GLY A 258 -6.57 -8.82 6.01
C GLY A 258 -7.04 -7.74 5.04
N GLY A 259 -7.41 -6.57 5.55
CA GLY A 259 -7.97 -5.48 4.72
C GLY A 259 -7.02 -4.88 3.66
N HIS A 260 -5.72 -5.13 3.79
CA HIS A 260 -4.70 -4.71 2.81
C HIS A 260 -4.24 -5.85 1.89
N ASN A 261 -4.71 -7.07 2.11
CA ASN A 261 -4.35 -8.22 1.30
C ASN A 261 -5.24 -8.30 0.06
N THR A 262 -4.91 -7.52 -0.96
CA THR A 262 -5.59 -7.58 -2.28
C THR A 262 -5.06 -8.71 -3.17
N SER A 263 -4.02 -9.41 -2.72
CA SER A 263 -3.29 -10.41 -3.51
C SER A 263 -3.95 -11.78 -3.57
N GLY A 264 -4.96 -12.05 -2.74
CA GLY A 264 -5.52 -13.40 -2.58
C GLY A 264 -4.59 -14.38 -1.84
N TYR A 265 -3.40 -13.95 -1.41
CA TYR A 265 -2.45 -14.79 -0.67
C TYR A 265 -3.05 -15.27 0.66
N SER A 266 -2.83 -16.55 0.95
CA SER A 266 -3.22 -17.19 2.20
C SER A 266 -2.20 -18.27 2.54
N ASP A 267 -1.61 -18.19 3.73
CA ASP A 267 -0.69 -19.19 4.25
C ASP A 267 -0.85 -19.28 5.77
N GLU A 268 -1.32 -20.43 6.25
CA GLU A 268 -1.67 -20.63 7.66
C GLU A 268 -0.45 -20.43 8.58
N LEU A 269 0.75 -20.84 8.14
CA LEU A 269 1.96 -20.66 8.92
C LEU A 269 2.38 -19.20 8.99
N TYR A 270 2.25 -18.47 7.88
CA TYR A 270 2.47 -17.03 7.82
C TYR A 270 1.56 -16.31 8.82
N ASP A 271 0.26 -16.60 8.78
CA ASP A 271 -0.75 -16.00 9.66
C ASP A 271 -0.43 -16.27 11.14
N GLN A 272 -0.19 -17.53 11.50
CA GLN A 272 0.16 -17.93 12.87
C GLN A 272 1.46 -17.27 13.36
N THR A 273 2.44 -17.10 12.47
CA THR A 273 3.71 -16.48 12.82
C THR A 273 3.56 -14.97 13.02
N ILE A 274 2.78 -14.30 12.16
CA ILE A 274 2.41 -12.89 12.32
C ILE A 274 1.67 -12.68 13.65
N GLU A 275 0.67 -13.50 13.97
CA GLU A 275 -0.05 -13.44 15.23
C GLU A 275 0.89 -13.64 16.43
N SER A 276 1.78 -14.64 16.36
CA SER A 276 2.78 -14.86 17.41
C SER A 276 3.77 -13.69 17.55
N ALA A 277 4.09 -12.98 16.48
CA ALA A 277 4.97 -11.81 16.47
C ALA A 277 4.28 -10.52 16.94
N LYS A 278 2.95 -10.44 16.79
CA LYS A 278 2.11 -9.36 17.32
C LYS A 278 1.84 -9.53 18.81
N PHE A 279 1.37 -10.71 19.23
CA PHE A 279 0.75 -10.92 20.55
C PHE A 279 1.26 -12.14 21.32
N GLY A 280 2.05 -13.01 20.69
CA GLY A 280 2.52 -14.28 21.27
C GLY A 280 3.91 -14.23 21.91
N GLU A 281 4.52 -15.41 22.08
CA GLU A 281 5.81 -15.57 22.78
C GLU A 281 6.99 -14.82 22.12
N LEU A 282 6.92 -14.52 20.81
CA LEU A 282 7.98 -13.77 20.12
C LEU A 282 8.11 -12.33 20.63
N THR A 283 7.05 -11.76 21.20
CA THR A 283 7.10 -10.41 21.81
C THR A 283 8.10 -10.31 22.97
N LYS A 284 8.46 -11.45 23.60
CA LYS A 284 9.38 -11.52 24.75
C LYS A 284 10.86 -11.68 24.34
N ASP A 285 11.14 -11.98 23.08
CA ASP A 285 12.50 -12.15 22.54
C ASP A 285 12.65 -11.34 21.26
N THR A 286 13.11 -10.10 21.40
CA THR A 286 13.22 -9.14 20.29
C THR A 286 14.17 -9.63 19.19
N VAL A 287 15.26 -10.32 19.55
CA VAL A 287 16.23 -10.84 18.58
C VAL A 287 15.60 -11.94 17.74
N LYS A 288 14.95 -12.91 18.40
CA LYS A 288 14.25 -13.99 17.70
C LYS A 288 13.11 -13.45 16.85
N ARG A 289 12.33 -12.50 17.38
CA ARG A 289 11.25 -11.83 16.63
C ARG A 289 11.78 -11.17 15.38
N THR A 290 12.85 -10.37 15.49
CA THR A 290 13.48 -9.72 14.33
C THR A 290 13.92 -10.73 13.28
N GLN A 291 14.55 -11.85 13.67
CA GLN A 291 14.94 -12.91 12.73
C GLN A 291 13.72 -13.54 12.05
N THR A 292 12.69 -13.87 12.81
CA THR A 292 11.44 -14.45 12.28
C THR A 292 10.76 -13.51 11.28
N LEU A 293 10.71 -12.20 11.57
CA LEU A 293 10.13 -11.22 10.64
C LEU A 293 10.93 -11.11 9.33
N GLN A 294 12.25 -11.23 9.38
CA GLN A 294 13.07 -11.31 8.16
C GLN A 294 12.79 -12.58 7.35
N GLU A 295 12.54 -13.70 8.01
CA GLU A 295 12.19 -14.96 7.34
C GLU A 295 10.80 -14.89 6.69
N LEU A 296 9.82 -14.26 7.35
CA LEU A 296 8.50 -14.01 6.76
C LEU A 296 8.58 -13.12 5.52
N GLU A 297 9.38 -12.07 5.58
CA GLU A 297 9.62 -11.21 4.43
C GLU A 297 10.27 -11.98 3.26
N ARG A 298 11.26 -12.84 3.56
CA ARG A 298 11.86 -13.73 2.56
C ARG A 298 10.81 -14.65 1.94
N LYS A 299 9.91 -15.22 2.76
CA LYS A 299 8.84 -16.08 2.26
C LYS A 299 7.95 -15.34 1.25
N LEU A 300 7.51 -14.12 1.58
CA LEU A 300 6.69 -13.30 0.69
C LEU A 300 7.38 -12.95 -0.64
N ILE A 301 8.66 -12.58 -0.60
CA ILE A 301 9.39 -12.09 -1.78
C ILE A 301 9.97 -13.25 -2.59
N GLU A 302 10.64 -14.20 -1.93
CA GLU A 302 11.47 -15.22 -2.58
C GLU A 302 10.76 -16.57 -2.70
N GLU A 303 10.08 -17.05 -1.65
CA GLU A 303 9.52 -18.39 -1.67
C GLU A 303 8.21 -18.40 -2.45
N ASP A 304 7.30 -17.51 -2.08
CA ASP A 304 5.96 -17.40 -2.63
C ASP A 304 5.88 -16.34 -3.73
N ALA A 305 6.80 -15.36 -3.75
CA ALA A 305 6.86 -14.29 -4.75
C ALA A 305 5.51 -13.58 -4.94
N VAL A 306 4.84 -13.25 -3.84
CA VAL A 306 3.54 -12.52 -3.85
C VAL A 306 3.76 -11.04 -4.11
N ILE A 307 4.90 -10.53 -3.64
CA ILE A 307 5.30 -9.14 -3.81
C ILE A 307 6.64 -9.05 -4.52
N VAL A 308 6.77 -8.04 -5.37
CA VAL A 308 8.03 -7.69 -6.04
C VAL A 308 8.40 -6.26 -5.64
N PRO A 309 9.24 -6.07 -4.61
CA PRO A 309 9.78 -4.75 -4.30
C PRO A 309 10.51 -4.18 -5.52
N LEU A 310 10.32 -2.88 -5.79
CA LEU A 310 10.91 -2.21 -6.94
C LEU A 310 11.94 -1.18 -6.48
N TYR A 311 11.51 -0.24 -5.63
CA TYR A 311 12.40 0.80 -5.12
C TYR A 311 11.96 1.31 -3.74
N GLN A 312 12.94 1.71 -2.93
CA GLN A 312 12.70 2.53 -1.75
C GLN A 312 12.75 4.00 -2.20
N ARG A 313 11.69 4.75 -1.87
CA ARG A 313 11.51 6.13 -2.29
C ARG A 313 12.60 7.00 -1.72
N GLY A 314 13.24 7.79 -2.59
CA GLY A 314 14.07 8.90 -2.21
C GLY A 314 13.43 10.24 -2.57
N GLY A 315 14.13 11.31 -2.21
CA GLY A 315 13.86 12.65 -2.64
C GLY A 315 15.16 13.44 -2.75
N MET A 316 15.17 14.36 -3.70
CA MET A 316 16.21 15.37 -3.82
C MET A 316 15.63 16.71 -3.36
N GLU A 317 16.37 17.41 -2.52
CA GLU A 317 15.93 18.66 -1.92
C GLU A 317 17.07 19.68 -1.95
N LEU A 318 16.74 20.94 -2.19
CA LEU A 318 17.67 22.04 -1.97
C LEU A 318 17.44 22.55 -0.54
N VAL A 319 18.53 22.67 0.23
CA VAL A 319 18.50 23.16 1.61
C VAL A 319 19.56 24.22 1.80
N LYS A 320 19.14 25.40 2.28
CA LYS A 320 20.07 26.51 2.49
C LYS A 320 21.17 26.10 3.49
N PRO A 321 22.42 26.53 3.28
CA PRO A 321 23.55 26.07 4.07
C PRO A 321 23.52 26.53 5.53
N TYR A 322 22.70 27.53 5.85
CA TYR A 322 22.46 27.99 7.23
C TYR A 322 21.35 27.23 7.95
N VAL A 323 20.65 26.31 7.29
CA VAL A 323 19.59 25.48 7.89
C VAL A 323 20.17 24.18 8.41
N HIS A 324 20.01 23.96 9.71
CA HIS A 324 20.46 22.76 10.40
C HIS A 324 19.43 22.31 11.44
N GLY A 325 19.55 21.08 11.93
CA GLY A 325 18.76 20.59 13.08
C GLY A 325 17.29 20.31 12.79
N ILE A 326 16.84 20.33 11.52
CA ILE A 326 15.55 19.74 11.14
C ILE A 326 15.68 18.23 11.34
N GLN A 327 14.94 17.69 12.31
CA GLN A 327 14.90 16.25 12.54
C GLN A 327 13.92 15.62 11.56
N THR A 328 14.25 14.45 11.05
CA THR A 328 13.41 13.67 10.13
C THR A 328 13.07 12.35 10.77
N HIS A 329 11.81 11.94 10.67
CA HIS A 329 11.34 10.71 11.31
C HIS A 329 10.92 9.68 10.26
N ALA A 330 11.00 8.40 10.64
CA ALA A 330 10.58 7.28 9.82
C ALA A 330 9.06 7.14 9.71
N PHE A 331 8.29 7.69 10.66
CA PHE A 331 6.83 7.58 10.76
C PHE A 331 6.27 8.75 11.61
N GLY A 332 4.96 8.97 11.57
CA GLY A 332 4.32 10.09 12.27
C GLY A 332 4.56 11.43 11.57
N ALA A 333 5.06 12.44 12.30
CA ALA A 333 5.49 13.69 11.68
C ALA A 333 6.74 13.44 10.82
N ASP A 334 6.73 13.86 9.56
CA ASP A 334 7.88 13.71 8.65
C ASP A 334 9.11 14.48 9.15
N HIS A 335 8.88 15.61 9.84
CA HIS A 335 9.90 16.43 10.49
C HIS A 335 9.45 17.07 11.81
N THR A 336 10.44 17.34 12.67
CA THR A 336 10.27 18.24 13.82
C THR A 336 11.31 19.36 13.80
N TYR A 337 10.88 20.54 14.27
CA TYR A 337 11.63 21.80 14.15
C TYR A 337 12.14 22.35 15.50
N LYS A 338 11.91 21.63 16.61
CA LYS A 338 12.33 22.05 17.96
C LYS A 338 13.83 22.43 18.00
N ARG A 339 14.67 21.60 17.37
CA ARG A 339 16.13 21.76 17.30
C ARG A 339 16.61 22.45 16.02
N ALA A 340 15.70 22.87 15.15
CA ALA A 340 16.06 23.51 13.91
C ALA A 340 16.67 24.89 14.17
N VAL A 341 17.61 25.28 13.30
CA VAL A 341 18.28 26.57 13.33
C VAL A 341 18.29 27.12 11.91
N THR A 342 18.07 28.42 11.78
CA THR A 342 18.18 29.19 10.54
C THR A 342 18.87 30.53 10.84
N LYS A 343 19.11 31.33 9.80
CA LYS A 343 19.65 32.69 9.95
C LYS A 343 18.65 33.61 10.66
N GLU A 344 19.15 34.70 11.24
CA GLU A 344 18.31 35.81 11.67
C GLU A 344 17.85 36.62 10.45
N ASP A 345 16.60 37.09 10.48
CA ASP A 345 16.03 38.04 9.53
C ASP A 345 16.39 39.49 9.88
N GLU A 346 15.83 40.46 9.14
CA GLU A 346 16.10 41.88 9.34
C GLU A 346 15.64 42.42 10.71
N ASP A 347 14.68 41.74 11.35
CA ASP A 347 14.16 42.06 12.68
C ASP A 347 14.89 41.29 13.80
N GLY A 348 15.92 40.50 13.45
CA GLY A 348 16.68 39.68 14.38
C GLY A 348 15.97 38.39 14.80
N LYS A 349 14.92 37.97 14.09
CA LYS A 349 14.18 36.74 14.36
C LYS A 349 14.68 35.58 13.52
N ARG A 350 14.63 34.37 14.07
CA ARG A 350 14.94 33.11 13.37
C ARG A 350 13.66 32.47 12.87
N ILE A 351 13.26 32.84 11.67
CA ILE A 351 12.09 32.28 10.98
C ILE A 351 12.55 31.32 9.88
N LEU A 352 12.15 30.06 10.00
CA LEU A 352 12.40 29.05 8.98
C LEU A 352 11.27 29.06 7.94
N ASN A 353 11.60 29.22 6.66
CA ASN A 353 10.61 29.36 5.60
C ASN A 353 10.56 28.09 4.76
N LEU A 354 9.45 27.35 4.85
CA LEU A 354 9.23 26.05 4.23
C LEU A 354 8.04 26.07 3.27
N VAL A 355 7.81 24.94 2.64
CA VAL A 355 6.70 24.71 1.71
C VAL A 355 5.80 23.57 2.18
N THR A 356 4.52 23.66 1.86
CA THR A 356 3.54 22.57 2.02
C THR A 356 2.78 22.36 0.72
N GLY A 357 2.43 21.12 0.38
CA GLY A 357 1.64 20.83 -0.84
C GLY A 357 0.14 21.03 -0.65
N HIS A 358 -0.35 20.88 0.58
CA HIS A 358 -1.77 20.87 0.89
C HIS A 358 -2.06 21.63 2.19
N ASP A 359 -3.33 21.99 2.36
CA ASP A 359 -3.86 22.54 3.61
C ASP A 359 -3.93 21.45 4.70
N ILE A 360 -4.01 21.88 5.97
CA ILE A 360 -4.17 20.99 7.13
C ILE A 360 -5.62 20.46 7.14
N PRO A 361 -5.87 19.15 6.96
CA PRO A 361 -7.25 18.66 6.91
C PRO A 361 -7.94 18.60 8.27
N SER A 362 -7.19 18.38 9.35
CA SER A 362 -7.70 18.37 10.73
C SER A 362 -6.56 18.50 11.75
N MET A 363 -6.81 19.23 12.83
CA MET A 363 -5.97 19.31 14.03
C MET A 363 -6.54 18.52 15.22
N ASP A 364 -7.55 17.66 15.00
CA ASP A 364 -8.06 16.73 16.00
C ASP A 364 -7.24 15.42 15.97
N THR A 365 -6.44 15.18 17.02
CA THR A 365 -5.55 14.02 17.12
C THR A 365 -6.28 12.69 17.01
N ASN A 366 -7.57 12.62 17.39
CA ASN A 366 -8.34 11.38 17.29
C ASN A 366 -9.10 11.25 15.97
N LYS A 367 -9.00 12.22 15.04
CA LYS A 367 -9.65 12.18 13.71
C LYS A 367 -8.70 12.39 12.53
N ALA A 368 -7.49 12.91 12.74
CA ALA A 368 -6.51 13.11 11.68
C ALA A 368 -6.02 11.79 11.08
N THR A 369 -5.78 11.81 9.76
CA THR A 369 -5.46 10.61 8.96
C THR A 369 -4.33 10.79 7.95
N ASN A 370 -3.72 11.97 7.91
CA ASN A 370 -2.84 12.39 6.82
C ASN A 370 -1.53 13.00 7.36
N ASP A 371 -0.53 12.98 6.49
CA ASP A 371 0.83 13.46 6.72
C ASP A 371 0.90 14.94 7.13
N VAL A 372 0.16 15.84 6.47
CA VAL A 372 0.18 17.29 6.80
C VAL A 372 -0.35 17.54 8.21
N SER A 373 -1.45 16.90 8.59
CA SER A 373 -1.96 16.95 9.96
C SER A 373 -0.92 16.46 10.97
N PHE A 374 -0.30 15.30 10.71
CA PHE A 374 0.68 14.71 11.62
C PHE A 374 1.96 15.53 11.73
N GLU A 375 2.44 16.11 10.64
CA GLU A 375 3.57 17.05 10.61
C GLU A 375 3.32 18.25 11.54
N VAL A 376 2.16 18.89 11.41
CA VAL A 376 1.82 20.06 12.24
C VAL A 376 1.63 19.63 13.69
N MET A 377 0.89 18.55 13.96
CA MET A 377 0.70 18.01 15.30
C MET A 377 2.02 17.68 15.98
N GLY A 378 2.99 17.07 15.29
CA GLY A 378 4.30 16.75 15.85
C GLY A 378 5.12 17.98 16.27
N ASN A 379 4.74 19.17 15.82
CA ASN A 379 5.42 20.43 16.14
C ASN A 379 4.63 21.34 17.09
N VAL A 380 3.31 21.21 17.17
CA VAL A 380 2.46 22.02 18.06
C VAL A 380 1.88 21.26 19.24
N LEU A 381 1.97 19.93 19.23
CA LEU A 381 1.60 19.03 20.31
C LEU A 381 2.79 18.16 20.71
N GLU A 382 2.72 17.58 21.91
CA GLU A 382 3.70 16.62 22.40
C GLU A 382 3.01 15.51 23.18
N GLY A 383 3.49 14.27 23.01
CA GLY A 383 3.00 13.07 23.68
C GLY A 383 3.82 12.70 24.93
N LEU A 384 3.69 11.44 25.38
CA LEU A 384 4.50 10.92 26.51
C LEU A 384 5.98 10.91 26.15
N PHE A 385 6.30 10.55 24.91
CA PHE A 385 7.63 10.57 24.33
C PHE A 385 7.67 11.47 23.09
N THR A 386 8.89 11.79 22.67
CA THR A 386 9.20 12.45 21.41
C THR A 386 10.43 11.78 20.77
N PHE A 387 10.77 12.19 19.55
CA PHE A 387 11.96 11.68 18.86
C PHE A 387 13.17 12.60 19.00
N GLY A 388 14.26 11.98 19.40
CA GLY A 388 15.60 12.52 19.33
C GLY A 388 16.21 12.43 17.94
N GLU A 389 17.54 12.56 17.86
CA GLU A 389 18.25 12.27 16.62
C GLU A 389 18.14 10.77 16.28
N TYR A 390 18.04 10.45 14.99
CA TYR A 390 17.95 9.06 14.49
C TYR A 390 16.77 8.25 15.06
N ASP A 391 15.65 8.91 15.37
CA ASP A 391 14.48 8.30 16.00
C ASP A 391 14.81 7.57 17.32
N GLU A 392 15.87 8.02 18.01
CA GLU A 392 16.10 7.64 19.40
C GLU A 392 14.96 8.19 20.27
N LEU A 393 14.45 7.35 21.17
CA LEU A 393 13.31 7.72 21.99
C LEU A 393 13.74 8.70 23.10
N GLU A 394 13.05 9.83 23.21
CA GLU A 394 13.26 10.83 24.25
C GLU A 394 11.97 11.09 25.04
N TYR A 395 12.13 11.53 26.29
CA TYR A 395 11.02 11.93 27.15
C TYR A 395 10.35 13.21 26.65
N GLY A 396 9.06 13.13 26.34
CA GLY A 396 8.19 14.27 26.06
C GLY A 396 7.55 14.78 27.35
N LEU A 397 6.23 14.65 27.47
CA LEU A 397 5.46 15.00 28.67
C LEU A 397 5.67 14.07 29.85
N ALA A 398 6.12 12.83 29.61
CA ALA A 398 6.61 11.97 30.69
C ALA A 398 8.02 12.44 31.12
N LYS A 399 8.34 12.34 32.40
CA LYS A 399 9.71 12.54 32.94
C LYS A 399 10.39 11.23 33.34
N SER A 400 9.59 10.20 33.60
CA SER A 400 10.01 8.84 33.89
C SER A 400 8.86 7.87 33.63
N TYR A 401 9.17 6.58 33.52
CA TYR A 401 8.15 5.53 33.56
C TYR A 401 8.71 4.25 34.17
N HIS A 402 7.81 3.42 34.66
CA HIS A 402 8.08 2.06 35.09
C HIS A 402 7.29 1.08 34.21
N LYS A 403 7.97 0.07 33.68
CA LYS A 403 7.38 -1.06 32.93
C LYS A 403 7.46 -2.31 33.80
N SER A 404 6.34 -3.02 33.96
CA SER A 404 6.30 -4.29 34.68
C SER A 404 7.16 -5.38 34.02
N GLU A 405 7.58 -6.39 34.78
CA GLU A 405 8.42 -7.48 34.26
C GLU A 405 7.76 -8.27 33.12
N ASP A 406 6.43 -8.40 33.14
CA ASP A 406 5.64 -9.03 32.07
C ASP A 406 5.39 -8.10 30.87
N GLY A 407 5.77 -6.83 30.96
CA GLY A 407 5.60 -5.83 29.91
C GLY A 407 4.16 -5.38 29.67
N LEU A 408 3.23 -5.70 30.57
CA LEU A 408 1.80 -5.39 30.42
C LEU A 408 1.36 -4.09 31.08
N THR A 409 2.08 -3.61 32.09
CA THR A 409 1.71 -2.39 32.82
C THR A 409 2.81 -1.35 32.72
N TYR A 410 2.42 -0.14 32.32
CA TYR A 410 3.28 1.04 32.26
C TYR A 410 2.71 2.10 33.20
N VAL A 411 3.56 2.65 34.06
CA VAL A 411 3.22 3.78 34.93
C VAL A 411 4.12 4.94 34.57
N PHE A 412 3.54 6.02 34.03
CA PHE A 412 4.24 7.22 33.58
C PHE A 412 4.09 8.33 34.61
N ASP A 413 5.22 8.92 35.01
CA ASP A 413 5.25 10.16 35.78
C ASP A 413 5.28 11.34 34.79
N LEU A 414 4.32 12.24 34.89
CA LEU A 414 4.19 13.40 34.02
C LEU A 414 4.89 14.64 34.58
N ARG A 415 5.16 15.59 33.68
CA ARG A 415 5.74 16.89 34.01
C ARG A 415 4.70 17.83 34.63
N GLU A 416 4.88 18.15 35.90
CA GLU A 416 4.02 19.08 36.65
C GLU A 416 4.10 20.54 36.15
N ASN A 417 5.17 20.90 35.43
CA ASN A 417 5.36 22.20 34.80
C ASN A 417 4.83 22.27 33.36
N ALA A 418 4.33 21.16 32.79
CA ALA A 418 3.74 21.18 31.45
C ALA A 418 2.42 21.97 31.43
N ARG A 419 2.26 22.80 30.40
CA ARG A 419 1.10 23.67 30.23
C ARG A 419 0.55 23.58 28.81
N TRP A 420 -0.76 23.65 28.71
CA TRP A 420 -1.46 23.99 27.49
C TRP A 420 -1.22 25.48 27.15
N SER A 421 -1.39 25.86 25.89
CA SER A 421 -1.15 27.22 25.40
C SER A 421 -2.07 28.27 26.03
N ASN A 422 -3.21 27.86 26.58
CA ASN A 422 -4.11 28.71 27.38
C ASN A 422 -3.70 28.85 28.87
N GLY A 423 -2.58 28.24 29.27
CA GLY A 423 -2.05 28.26 30.64
C GLY A 423 -2.59 27.17 31.56
N ALA A 424 -3.54 26.34 31.12
CA ALA A 424 -4.00 25.18 31.89
C ALA A 424 -2.88 24.16 32.07
N GLN A 425 -2.91 23.39 33.16
CA GLN A 425 -1.95 22.30 33.36
C GLN A 425 -2.27 21.12 32.45
N VAL A 426 -1.24 20.49 31.90
CA VAL A 426 -1.38 19.18 31.26
C VAL A 426 -1.41 18.11 32.35
N THR A 427 -2.40 17.22 32.31
CA THR A 427 -2.60 16.20 33.35
C THR A 427 -2.77 14.80 32.75
N ALA A 428 -2.68 13.77 33.58
CA ALA A 428 -2.95 12.39 33.18
C ALA A 428 -4.39 12.21 32.65
N ASN A 429 -5.34 13.02 33.13
CA ASN A 429 -6.72 13.00 32.64
C ASN A 429 -6.84 13.42 31.17
N ASP A 430 -5.95 14.26 30.65
CA ASP A 430 -5.94 14.65 29.23
C ASP A 430 -5.58 13.47 28.31
N PHE A 431 -4.70 12.57 28.79
CA PHE A 431 -4.37 11.32 28.09
C PHE A 431 -5.52 10.31 28.18
N VAL A 432 -6.06 10.10 29.39
CA VAL A 432 -7.22 9.21 29.62
C VAL A 432 -8.38 9.61 28.71
N TYR A 433 -8.71 10.90 28.65
CA TYR A 433 -9.77 11.40 27.79
C TYR A 433 -9.46 11.18 26.31
N SER A 434 -8.27 11.57 25.85
CA SER A 434 -7.85 11.40 24.44
C SER A 434 -7.93 9.95 23.98
N TRP A 435 -7.36 9.02 24.75
CA TRP A 435 -7.27 7.61 24.33
C TRP A 435 -8.62 6.91 24.39
N ARG A 436 -9.47 7.27 25.35
CA ARG A 436 -10.86 6.81 25.38
C ARG A 436 -11.65 7.33 24.20
N ARG A 437 -11.44 8.59 23.81
CA ARG A 437 -12.07 9.18 22.63
C ARG A 437 -11.58 8.53 21.34
N LEU A 438 -10.28 8.25 21.21
CA LEU A 438 -9.73 7.49 20.09
C LEU A 438 -10.35 6.09 20.00
N ALA A 439 -10.54 5.42 21.12
CA ALA A 439 -11.11 4.07 21.20
C ALA A 439 -12.64 4.02 21.07
N ASP A 440 -13.36 5.13 21.24
CA ASP A 440 -14.83 5.16 21.16
C ASP A 440 -15.32 5.06 19.71
N PRO A 441 -16.10 4.02 19.33
CA PRO A 441 -16.69 3.93 18.00
C PRO A 441 -17.52 5.16 17.60
N LYS A 442 -18.08 5.90 18.56
CA LYS A 442 -18.87 7.12 18.30
C LYS A 442 -18.02 8.28 17.79
N THR A 443 -16.71 8.29 18.08
CA THR A 443 -15.79 9.30 17.54
C THR A 443 -15.62 9.15 16.03
N GLY A 444 -15.78 7.92 15.50
CA GLY A 444 -15.62 7.62 14.08
C GLY A 444 -14.18 7.77 13.60
N SER A 445 -13.20 7.48 14.45
CA SER A 445 -11.79 7.58 14.09
C SER A 445 -11.39 6.52 13.07
N GLN A 446 -10.77 6.93 11.97
CA GLN A 446 -10.18 5.98 11.01
C GLN A 446 -8.88 5.34 11.54
N TYR A 447 -8.26 5.94 12.57
CA TYR A 447 -7.05 5.42 13.22
C TYR A 447 -7.35 4.65 14.51
N GLN A 448 -8.60 4.22 14.70
CA GLN A 448 -8.99 3.41 15.86
C GLN A 448 -8.18 2.11 15.96
N PHE A 449 -7.71 1.57 14.83
CA PHE A 449 -6.81 0.42 14.77
C PHE A 449 -5.48 0.64 15.52
N MET A 450 -5.03 1.90 15.71
CA MET A 450 -3.82 2.18 16.47
C MET A 450 -3.94 1.75 17.93
N VAL A 451 -5.15 1.78 18.50
CA VAL A 451 -5.41 1.30 19.86
C VAL A 451 -5.26 -0.22 19.96
N GLU A 452 -5.63 -0.94 18.89
CA GLU A 452 -5.36 -2.38 18.73
C GLU A 452 -3.87 -2.66 18.60
N THR A 453 -3.17 -1.87 17.77
CA THR A 453 -1.70 -1.95 17.59
C THR A 453 -0.95 -1.69 18.89
N ALA A 454 -1.49 -0.82 19.75
CA ALA A 454 -0.99 -0.60 21.11
C ALA A 454 -1.37 -1.71 22.10
N ALA A 455 -2.28 -2.60 21.72
CA ALA A 455 -2.88 -3.64 22.54
C ALA A 455 -3.44 -3.11 23.87
N LEU A 456 -4.13 -1.96 23.88
CA LEU A 456 -4.74 -1.47 25.12
C LEU A 456 -5.78 -2.47 25.64
N LYS A 457 -5.65 -2.82 26.92
CA LYS A 457 -6.57 -3.75 27.59
C LYS A 457 -8.02 -3.29 27.42
N ASN A 458 -8.92 -4.25 27.20
CA ASN A 458 -10.36 -4.07 26.99
C ASN A 458 -10.78 -3.35 25.69
N PHE A 459 -9.85 -3.00 24.79
CA PHE A 459 -10.20 -2.30 23.54
C PHE A 459 -11.22 -3.04 22.68
N GLU A 460 -11.08 -4.36 22.51
CA GLU A 460 -12.03 -5.18 21.75
C GLU A 460 -13.46 -5.09 22.33
N GLY A 461 -13.57 -5.11 23.67
CA GLY A 461 -14.85 -4.99 24.37
C GLY A 461 -15.50 -3.62 24.19
N VAL A 462 -14.69 -2.55 24.18
CA VAL A 462 -15.13 -1.17 23.90
C VAL A 462 -15.60 -1.04 22.45
N MET A 463 -14.83 -1.57 21.49
CA MET A 463 -15.18 -1.55 20.07
C MET A 463 -16.48 -2.28 19.76
N LYS A 464 -16.73 -3.42 20.43
CA LYS A 464 -17.97 -4.18 20.32
C LYS A 464 -19.14 -3.58 21.09
N GLY A 465 -18.93 -2.51 21.86
CA GLY A 465 -19.93 -1.90 22.74
C GLY A 465 -20.36 -2.79 23.91
N THR A 466 -19.54 -3.79 24.26
CA THR A 466 -19.78 -4.70 25.39
C THR A 466 -19.18 -4.18 26.70
N LEU A 467 -18.23 -3.26 26.62
CA LEU A 467 -17.62 -2.53 27.72
C LEU A 467 -17.73 -1.03 27.45
N GLU A 468 -17.80 -0.22 28.51
CA GLU A 468 -17.77 1.23 28.39
C GLU A 468 -16.35 1.73 28.14
N THR A 469 -16.18 2.89 27.50
CA THR A 469 -14.85 3.47 27.25
C THR A 469 -14.07 3.74 28.55
N SER A 470 -14.78 3.91 29.68
CA SER A 470 -14.17 4.05 31.01
C SER A 470 -13.43 2.79 31.49
N GLU A 471 -13.69 1.64 30.89
CA GLU A 471 -13.03 0.36 31.20
C GLU A 471 -11.78 0.11 30.36
N LEU A 472 -11.47 0.97 29.37
CA LEU A 472 -10.24 0.91 28.60
C LEU A 472 -9.02 0.98 29.55
N GLY A 473 -7.96 0.23 29.24
CA GLY A 473 -6.72 0.11 30.02
C GLY A 473 -5.85 1.36 30.11
N VAL A 474 -6.44 2.52 30.45
CA VAL A 474 -5.79 3.81 30.64
C VAL A 474 -6.47 4.54 31.80
N VAL A 475 -5.71 4.84 32.85
CA VAL A 475 -6.22 5.41 34.11
C VAL A 475 -5.26 6.47 34.63
N ALA A 476 -5.81 7.60 35.10
CA ALA A 476 -5.07 8.57 35.89
C ALA A 476 -5.13 8.14 37.36
N LEU A 477 -3.98 7.78 37.95
CA LEU A 477 -3.90 7.47 39.38
C LEU A 477 -3.96 8.75 40.22
N ASP A 478 -3.42 9.84 39.67
CA ASP A 478 -3.55 11.21 40.12
C ASP A 478 -3.32 12.15 38.91
N ASP A 479 -3.24 13.47 39.13
CA ASP A 479 -3.10 14.47 38.06
C ASP A 479 -1.82 14.29 37.22
N TYR A 480 -0.79 13.62 37.75
CA TYR A 480 0.53 13.51 37.10
C TYR A 480 1.04 12.07 37.00
N THR A 481 0.20 11.08 37.29
CA THR A 481 0.55 9.67 37.20
C THR A 481 -0.44 8.95 36.30
N LEU A 482 0.01 8.54 35.12
CA LEU A 482 -0.78 7.79 34.14
C LEU A 482 -0.40 6.32 34.16
N GLU A 483 -1.37 5.45 34.44
CA GLU A 483 -1.23 4.00 34.32
C GLU A 483 -1.87 3.53 33.02
N VAL A 484 -1.12 2.72 32.26
CA VAL A 484 -1.57 2.05 31.05
C VAL A 484 -1.41 0.55 31.23
N THR A 485 -2.46 -0.21 30.90
CA THR A 485 -2.45 -1.67 30.92
C THR A 485 -2.73 -2.22 29.51
N LEU A 486 -1.88 -3.14 29.08
CA LEU A 486 -1.97 -3.81 27.79
C LEU A 486 -2.55 -5.22 27.93
N GLU A 487 -3.17 -5.72 26.87
CA GLU A 487 -3.61 -7.11 26.73
C GLU A 487 -2.43 -8.05 26.45
N HIS A 488 -1.45 -7.54 25.68
CA HIS A 488 -0.25 -8.26 25.26
C HIS A 488 0.99 -7.34 25.37
N PRO A 489 2.19 -7.89 25.60
CA PRO A 489 3.39 -7.07 25.62
C PRO A 489 3.73 -6.61 24.19
N ILE A 490 3.88 -5.30 24.01
CA ILE A 490 4.19 -4.68 22.71
C ILE A 490 5.64 -4.16 22.73
N PRO A 491 6.58 -4.74 21.93
CA PRO A 491 8.00 -4.37 21.96
C PRO A 491 8.32 -2.93 21.55
N TYR A 492 7.39 -2.27 20.87
CA TYR A 492 7.53 -0.91 20.34
C TYR A 492 6.55 0.08 20.98
N PHE A 493 5.93 -0.28 22.11
CA PHE A 493 4.89 0.54 22.76
C PHE A 493 5.37 1.96 23.05
N GLU A 494 6.58 2.10 23.61
CA GLU A 494 7.13 3.39 24.00
C GLU A 494 7.38 4.28 22.77
N LYS A 495 7.83 3.71 21.64
CA LYS A 495 7.96 4.45 20.38
C LYS A 495 6.60 4.80 19.77
N LEU A 496 5.58 3.97 19.95
CA LEU A 496 4.22 4.27 19.46
C LEU A 496 3.63 5.51 20.15
N MET A 497 4.06 5.80 21.38
CA MET A 497 3.61 6.96 22.15
C MET A 497 4.20 8.30 21.68
N THR A 498 5.04 8.31 20.64
CA THR A 498 5.40 9.52 19.90
C THR A 498 4.41 9.85 18.78
N PHE A 499 3.48 8.94 18.46
CA PHE A 499 2.56 9.13 17.35
C PHE A 499 1.42 10.08 17.73
N PRO A 500 1.01 11.02 16.84
CA PRO A 500 0.01 12.04 17.16
C PRO A 500 -1.34 11.52 17.68
N ASN A 501 -1.80 10.32 17.28
CA ASN A 501 -3.07 9.79 17.80
C ASN A 501 -3.04 9.53 19.32
N PHE A 502 -1.86 9.31 19.91
CA PHE A 502 -1.69 9.09 21.34
C PHE A 502 -1.37 10.38 22.11
N TYR A 503 -1.34 11.53 21.44
CA TYR A 503 -1.16 12.81 22.13
C TYR A 503 -2.39 13.13 23.00
N PRO A 504 -2.18 13.81 24.15
CA PRO A 504 -3.29 14.20 25.00
C PRO A 504 -4.15 15.25 24.29
N VAL A 505 -5.40 15.38 24.70
CA VAL A 505 -6.26 16.51 24.32
C VAL A 505 -6.94 17.06 25.57
N ASN A 506 -7.06 18.39 25.66
CA ASN A 506 -7.66 19.01 26.83
C ASN A 506 -9.18 18.81 26.84
N GLN A 507 -9.68 17.98 27.76
CA GLN A 507 -11.10 17.62 27.83
C GLN A 507 -12.03 18.84 27.88
N ALA A 508 -11.76 19.77 28.79
CA ALA A 508 -12.60 20.95 28.96
C ALA A 508 -12.68 21.82 27.70
N PHE A 509 -11.56 21.94 26.97
CA PHE A 509 -11.51 22.67 25.70
C PHE A 509 -12.28 21.94 24.60
N VAL A 510 -12.06 20.62 24.43
CA VAL A 510 -12.78 19.82 23.43
C VAL A 510 -14.28 19.85 23.67
N GLU A 511 -14.73 19.70 24.92
CA GLU A 511 -16.16 19.75 25.27
C GLU A 511 -16.76 21.15 25.05
N ALA A 512 -16.00 22.22 25.29
CA ALA A 512 -16.46 23.58 25.06
C ALA A 512 -16.59 23.93 23.57
N VAL A 513 -15.70 23.39 22.73
CA VAL A 513 -15.69 23.61 21.28
C VAL A 513 -16.68 22.69 20.56
N GLY A 514 -16.81 21.43 20.99
CA GLY A 514 -17.68 20.45 20.36
C GLY A 514 -17.15 19.93 19.02
N ASP A 515 -18.04 19.78 18.04
CA ASP A 515 -17.74 19.15 16.75
C ASP A 515 -16.72 19.93 15.89
N ASP A 516 -16.55 21.23 16.17
CA ASP A 516 -15.61 22.10 15.47
C ASP A 516 -14.16 21.95 15.95
N PHE A 517 -13.89 21.10 16.94
CA PHE A 517 -12.53 20.91 17.49
C PHE A 517 -11.53 20.52 16.40
N GLY A 518 -10.42 21.24 16.33
CA GLY A 518 -9.34 20.99 15.36
C GLY A 518 -9.63 21.47 13.94
N THR A 519 -10.60 22.35 13.72
CA THR A 519 -10.97 22.86 12.36
C THR A 519 -10.41 24.25 12.05
N SER A 520 -9.95 25.00 13.06
CA SER A 520 -9.33 26.32 12.92
C SER A 520 -8.34 26.59 14.06
N MET A 521 -7.66 27.73 14.02
CA MET A 521 -6.74 28.14 15.10
C MET A 521 -7.45 28.39 16.43
N GLU A 522 -8.69 28.89 16.39
CA GLU A 522 -9.51 29.20 17.56
C GLU A 522 -10.12 27.95 18.20
N THR A 523 -10.22 26.86 17.43
CA THR A 523 -10.79 25.57 17.86
C THR A 523 -9.72 24.52 18.14
N THR A 524 -8.46 24.94 18.27
CA THR A 524 -7.32 24.07 18.57
C THR A 524 -6.56 24.57 19.80
N LEU A 525 -5.95 23.66 20.56
CA LEU A 525 -5.12 23.96 21.73
C LEU A 525 -3.79 23.21 21.64
N TYR A 526 -2.73 23.79 22.18
CA TYR A 526 -1.34 23.34 21.94
C TYR A 526 -0.61 23.06 23.26
N ASN A 527 0.30 22.10 23.28
CA ASN A 527 1.18 21.82 24.43
C ASN A 527 2.64 21.54 24.00
N GLY A 528 2.94 21.62 22.70
CA GLY A 528 4.25 21.36 22.13
C GLY A 528 5.12 22.60 21.96
N PRO A 529 6.27 22.46 21.26
CA PRO A 529 7.28 23.51 21.08
C PRO A 529 6.78 24.79 20.39
N PHE A 530 5.78 24.67 19.52
CA PHE A 530 5.21 25.77 18.77
C PHE A 530 3.68 25.86 18.95
N VAL A 531 3.09 26.98 18.56
CA VAL A 531 1.65 27.19 18.42
C VAL A 531 1.33 27.64 17.01
N LEU A 532 0.18 27.25 16.47
CA LEU A 532 -0.30 27.74 15.18
C LEU A 532 -0.69 29.23 15.32
N THR A 533 -0.13 30.08 14.48
CA THR A 533 -0.34 31.54 14.50
C THR A 533 -0.95 32.08 13.21
N GLU A 534 -0.82 31.34 12.11
CA GLU A 534 -1.56 31.57 10.88
C GLU A 534 -2.05 30.25 10.30
N TRP A 535 -3.27 30.22 9.78
CA TRP A 535 -3.80 29.09 9.01
C TRP A 535 -4.75 29.61 7.94
N ASN A 536 -4.32 29.51 6.68
CA ASN A 536 -5.11 29.90 5.53
C ASN A 536 -5.10 28.79 4.49
N MET A 537 -6.28 28.23 4.22
CA MET A 537 -6.44 27.04 3.37
C MET A 537 -5.89 27.17 1.94
N ALA A 538 -5.62 28.38 1.45
CA ALA A 538 -5.12 28.63 0.10
C ALA A 538 -3.71 29.25 0.07
N LYS A 539 -3.13 29.62 1.21
CA LYS A 539 -1.82 30.28 1.30
C LYS A 539 -0.81 29.48 2.12
N GLY A 540 -1.29 28.60 2.99
CA GLY A 540 -0.48 27.85 3.94
C GLY A 540 -0.68 28.32 5.38
N TYR A 541 0.31 28.07 6.23
CA TYR A 541 0.18 28.26 7.67
C TYR A 541 1.52 28.68 8.31
N ALA A 542 1.48 29.16 9.54
CA ALA A 542 2.67 29.51 10.31
C ALA A 542 2.54 29.02 11.75
N ILE A 543 3.66 28.55 12.30
CA ILE A 543 3.79 28.20 13.70
C ILE A 543 4.82 29.11 14.36
N SER A 544 4.61 29.51 15.61
CA SER A 544 5.54 30.36 16.36
C SER A 544 5.88 29.72 17.70
N LYS A 545 7.04 30.07 18.25
CA LYS A 545 7.52 29.50 19.52
C LYS A 545 6.45 29.58 20.61
N ASN A 546 6.22 28.47 21.31
CA ASN A 546 5.32 28.41 22.44
C ASN A 546 6.07 28.75 23.73
N GLU A 547 5.89 29.97 24.24
CA GLU A 547 6.53 30.40 25.49
C GLU A 547 6.04 29.62 26.73
N ASN A 548 4.87 28.96 26.65
CA ASN A 548 4.33 28.12 27.73
C ASN A 548 4.85 26.67 27.67
N TYR A 549 5.59 26.29 26.62
CA TYR A 549 6.14 24.95 26.49
C TYR A 549 7.18 24.69 27.59
N TRP A 550 7.12 23.51 28.21
CA TRP A 550 7.95 23.19 29.38
C TRP A 550 9.46 23.22 29.10
N ASP A 551 9.84 23.04 27.82
CA ASP A 551 11.22 23.02 27.33
C ASP A 551 11.50 24.14 26.30
N SER A 552 10.81 25.27 26.45
CA SER A 552 10.90 26.42 25.52
C SER A 552 12.33 26.97 25.38
N ASP A 553 13.17 26.83 26.40
CA ASP A 553 14.58 27.25 26.37
C ASP A 553 15.42 26.52 25.31
N HIS A 554 15.01 25.30 24.91
CA HIS A 554 15.68 24.52 23.87
C HIS A 554 15.11 24.76 22.47
N VAL A 555 14.06 25.58 22.33
CA VAL A 555 13.49 25.97 21.04
C VAL A 555 14.28 27.15 20.47
N SER A 556 15.03 26.89 19.39
CA SER A 556 15.96 27.86 18.79
C SER A 556 15.34 28.80 17.76
N LEU A 557 14.20 28.41 17.18
CA LEU A 557 13.45 29.23 16.21
C LEU A 557 12.42 30.11 16.91
N ASP A 558 12.19 31.29 16.37
CA ASP A 558 11.04 32.14 16.73
C ASP A 558 9.76 31.64 16.04
N GLY A 559 9.90 30.99 14.88
CA GLY A 559 8.79 30.37 14.17
C GLY A 559 9.18 29.68 12.86
N VAL A 560 8.18 29.07 12.23
CA VAL A 560 8.28 28.42 10.92
C VAL A 560 7.09 28.86 10.08
N THR A 561 7.32 29.27 8.84
CA THR A 561 6.27 29.56 7.85
C THR A 561 6.21 28.44 6.83
N PHE A 562 5.00 28.09 6.39
CA PHE A 562 4.75 27.06 5.39
C PHE A 562 3.93 27.68 4.27
N LYS A 563 4.57 27.96 3.15
CA LYS A 563 3.91 28.49 1.95
C LYS A 563 3.32 27.33 1.16
N GLN A 564 2.03 27.42 0.80
CA GLN A 564 1.42 26.38 -0.01
C GLN A 564 1.90 26.47 -1.46
N ILE A 565 2.65 25.45 -1.90
CA ILE A 565 3.23 25.36 -3.24
C ILE A 565 3.09 23.93 -3.74
N THR A 566 2.46 23.77 -4.89
CA THR A 566 2.29 22.46 -5.54
C THR A 566 3.17 22.27 -6.77
N ASP A 567 3.81 23.34 -7.26
CA ASP A 567 4.68 23.32 -8.43
C ASP A 567 6.17 23.37 -8.02
N ALA A 568 6.95 22.41 -8.49
CA ALA A 568 8.36 22.29 -8.13
C ALA A 568 9.23 23.42 -8.72
N GLU A 569 8.90 23.93 -9.91
CA GLU A 569 9.64 25.03 -10.53
C GLU A 569 9.44 26.34 -9.76
N GLU A 570 8.20 26.61 -9.31
CA GLU A 570 7.87 27.73 -8.43
C GLU A 570 8.64 27.62 -7.10
N GLY A 571 8.67 26.43 -6.49
CA GLY A 571 9.46 26.19 -5.28
C GLY A 571 10.94 26.52 -5.48
N VAL A 572 11.55 26.03 -6.56
CA VAL A 572 12.95 26.30 -6.90
C VAL A 572 13.21 27.79 -7.16
N LYS A 573 12.28 28.48 -7.84
CA LYS A 573 12.38 29.93 -8.06
C LYS A 573 12.43 30.69 -6.73
N LEU A 574 11.50 30.42 -5.82
CA LEU A 574 11.46 31.09 -4.51
C LEU A 574 12.68 30.77 -3.66
N TYR A 575 13.20 29.54 -3.77
CA TYR A 575 14.45 29.16 -3.11
C TYR A 575 15.65 29.97 -3.63
N LYS A 576 15.73 30.20 -4.95
CA LYS A 576 16.76 31.06 -5.56
C LYS A 576 16.63 32.52 -5.12
N GLU A 577 15.40 33.02 -5.00
CA GLU A 577 15.09 34.37 -4.53
C GLU A 577 15.32 34.54 -3.01
N GLY A 578 15.46 33.44 -2.27
CA GLY A 578 15.69 33.44 -0.82
C GLY A 578 14.42 33.62 0.01
N GLU A 579 13.24 33.45 -0.61
CA GLU A 579 11.94 33.49 0.07
C GLU A 579 11.62 32.21 0.85
N ILE A 580 12.24 31.08 0.45
CA ILE A 580 12.15 29.81 1.18
C ILE A 580 13.53 29.20 1.38
N ASP A 581 13.67 28.45 2.46
CA ASP A 581 14.95 27.90 2.93
C ASP A 581 15.16 26.43 2.54
N LYS A 582 14.09 25.75 2.12
CA LYS A 582 14.12 24.34 1.72
C LYS A 582 13.03 24.06 0.67
N THR A 583 13.36 23.31 -0.36
CA THR A 583 12.37 22.86 -1.36
C THR A 583 12.74 21.54 -2.00
N GLY A 584 11.74 20.74 -2.36
CA GLY A 584 11.92 19.48 -3.08
C GLY A 584 12.11 19.71 -4.58
N LEU A 585 12.75 18.75 -5.26
CA LEU A 585 12.93 18.76 -6.71
C LEU A 585 12.06 17.69 -7.39
N SER A 586 11.51 18.02 -8.56
CA SER A 586 10.95 17.03 -9.47
C SER A 586 12.07 16.30 -10.25
N SER A 587 11.73 15.15 -10.86
CA SER A 587 12.63 14.36 -11.71
C SER A 587 13.31 15.19 -12.80
N GLU A 588 12.57 16.13 -13.39
CA GLU A 588 13.02 16.96 -14.51
C GLU A 588 14.08 17.98 -14.09
N LEU A 589 13.97 18.49 -12.85
CA LEU A 589 14.86 19.52 -12.31
C LEU A 589 16.16 18.94 -11.76
N ILE A 590 16.19 17.67 -11.36
CA ILE A 590 17.36 17.07 -10.68
C ILE A 590 18.63 17.16 -11.52
N ASN A 591 18.54 17.04 -12.85
CA ASN A 591 19.71 17.17 -13.72
C ASN A 591 20.32 18.58 -13.69
N GLU A 592 19.53 19.64 -13.48
CA GLU A 592 20.03 21.02 -13.33
C GLU A 592 20.82 21.18 -12.02
N TYR A 593 20.40 20.50 -10.95
CA TYR A 593 20.98 20.67 -9.61
C TYR A 593 21.92 19.56 -9.16
N ARG A 594 22.22 18.57 -10.01
CA ARG A 594 22.97 17.36 -9.62
C ARG A 594 24.29 17.67 -8.91
N ASP A 595 24.99 18.72 -9.34
CA ASP A 595 26.28 19.15 -8.78
C ASP A 595 26.15 20.36 -7.84
N HIS A 596 24.93 20.76 -7.48
CA HIS A 596 24.69 21.92 -6.62
C HIS A 596 25.08 21.60 -5.17
N PRO A 597 25.87 22.45 -4.49
CA PRO A 597 26.38 22.15 -3.13
C PRO A 597 25.28 22.09 -2.05
N GLU A 598 24.14 22.73 -2.32
CA GLU A 598 22.97 22.75 -1.44
C GLU A 598 22.00 21.59 -1.72
N LEU A 599 22.29 20.75 -2.72
CA LEU A 599 21.50 19.55 -3.00
C LEU A 599 21.73 18.51 -1.90
N LYS A 600 20.62 17.99 -1.35
CA LYS A 600 20.59 16.91 -0.37
C LYS A 600 19.72 15.79 -0.90
N GLN A 601 20.19 14.56 -0.72
CA GLN A 601 19.41 13.36 -0.92
C GLN A 601 18.81 12.93 0.41
N ARG A 602 17.52 12.61 0.42
CA ARG A 602 16.83 11.98 1.54
C ARG A 602 16.26 10.65 1.08
N LEU A 603 16.61 9.58 1.78
CA LEU A 603 15.92 8.30 1.63
C LEU A 603 14.72 8.29 2.58
N ARG A 604 13.54 7.96 2.04
CA ARG A 604 12.30 7.83 2.82
C ARG A 604 12.05 6.37 3.14
N THR A 605 11.32 6.10 4.21
CA THR A 605 10.89 4.77 4.65
C THR A 605 9.65 4.31 3.90
N ALA A 606 9.57 4.54 2.59
CA ALA A 606 8.47 4.08 1.76
C ALA A 606 9.00 3.17 0.64
N VAL A 607 8.35 2.05 0.40
CA VAL A 607 8.72 1.09 -0.66
C VAL A 607 7.59 0.99 -1.66
N PHE A 608 7.95 1.04 -2.95
CA PHE A 608 7.05 0.78 -4.07
C PHE A 608 7.34 -0.60 -4.64
N TYR A 609 6.29 -1.31 -5.00
CA TYR A 609 6.33 -2.74 -5.28
C TYR A 609 5.20 -3.15 -6.23
N LEU A 610 5.31 -4.34 -6.81
CA LEU A 610 4.18 -5.02 -7.45
C LEU A 610 3.56 -6.02 -6.49
N ILE A 611 2.23 -6.10 -6.49
CA ILE A 611 1.46 -7.21 -5.95
C ILE A 611 1.16 -8.15 -7.11
N LEU A 612 1.38 -9.46 -6.93
CA LEU A 612 1.02 -10.50 -7.89
C LEU A 612 -0.19 -11.27 -7.33
N ASN A 613 -1.37 -11.03 -7.92
CA ASN A 613 -2.65 -11.50 -7.39
C ASN A 613 -2.92 -12.95 -7.78
N GLN A 614 -3.09 -13.83 -6.78
CA GLN A 614 -3.34 -15.28 -6.91
C GLN A 614 -4.79 -15.64 -7.18
#